data_AF-A0A813ED04-F1
#
_entry.id   AF-A0A813ED04-F1
#
_cell.length_a   1.000
_cell.length_b   1.000
_cell.length_c   1.000
_cell.angle_alpha   90.00
_cell.angle_beta   90.00
_cell.angle_gamma   90.00
#
_symmetry.space_group_name_H-M   'P 1'
#
loop_
_entity.id
_entity.type
_entity.pdbx_description
1 polymer ?
#
loop_
_entity_poly.entity_id
_entity_poly.type
_entity_poly.pdbx_seq_one_letter_code
_entity_poly.pdbx_strand_id
1 'polypeptide(L)'
;EIRLRVIKIILGDDYVFYQLFVEPSDAGHGGIGRKRTYVFCLHRANGVYLHDVFDMYAEITQEIQKVVSTKPGNYMVATAEHIALDALATAVSRKIPYQHGQSDLSYLLNEREVTNMRLFDQEYIKRYNRLPRYDDDLFYFLGDNFQYTKSWSAVSGKIPTYRRNNNPYSK
;
A
#
# COMPACT_ATOMS: atom_id res chain seq x y z
N GLU A 1 -15.25 -10.08 -7.65
CA GLU A 1 -16.59 -10.45 -7.14
C GLU A 1 -17.16 -11.73 -7.76
N ILE A 2 -16.98 -11.95 -9.07
CA ILE A 2 -17.50 -13.11 -9.82
C ILE A 2 -17.20 -14.48 -9.16
N ARG A 3 -16.06 -14.64 -8.47
CA ARG A 3 -15.64 -15.94 -7.91
C ARG A 3 -16.48 -16.44 -6.73
N LEU A 4 -16.93 -15.57 -5.81
CA LEU A 4 -17.67 -16.02 -4.63
C LEU A 4 -19.09 -16.47 -4.98
N ARG A 5 -19.72 -15.82 -5.97
CA ARG A 5 -21.05 -16.18 -6.45
C ARG A 5 -21.09 -17.61 -7.00
N VAL A 6 -20.09 -18.00 -7.78
CA VAL A 6 -19.98 -19.37 -8.33
C VAL A 6 -19.85 -20.39 -7.22
N ILE A 7 -18.99 -20.14 -6.23
CA ILE A 7 -18.81 -21.05 -5.09
C ILE A 7 -20.12 -21.21 -4.30
N LYS A 8 -20.85 -20.11 -4.06
CA LYS A 8 -22.16 -20.15 -3.39
C LYS A 8 -23.21 -20.92 -4.19
N ILE A 9 -23.18 -20.89 -5.52
CA ILE A 9 -24.10 -21.67 -6.35
C ILE A 9 -23.80 -23.16 -6.26
N ILE A 10 -22.52 -23.54 -6.22
CA ILE A 10 -22.11 -24.95 -6.22
C ILE A 10 -22.27 -25.59 -4.82
N LEU A 11 -21.99 -24.84 -3.76
CA LEU A 11 -21.86 -25.36 -2.40
C LEU A 11 -22.85 -24.74 -1.40
N GLY A 12 -23.76 -23.87 -1.83
CA GLY A 12 -24.66 -23.11 -0.94
C GLY A 12 -25.65 -23.96 -0.15
N ASP A 13 -25.97 -25.14 -0.68
CA ASP A 13 -26.88 -26.09 -0.04
C ASP A 13 -26.21 -26.73 1.19
N ASP A 14 -24.94 -27.13 1.08
CA ASP A 14 -24.21 -27.80 2.16
C ASP A 14 -23.49 -26.84 3.11
N TYR A 15 -23.23 -25.60 2.70
CA TYR A 15 -22.42 -24.64 3.45
C TYR A 15 -23.12 -23.30 3.70
N VAL A 16 -22.82 -22.73 4.87
CA VAL A 16 -23.05 -21.31 5.18
C VAL A 16 -21.76 -20.54 4.92
N PHE A 17 -21.86 -19.40 4.24
CA PHE A 17 -20.71 -18.60 3.83
C PHE A 17 -20.71 -17.25 4.55
N TYR A 18 -19.60 -16.94 5.22
CA TYR A 18 -19.34 -15.63 5.83
C TYR A 18 -18.19 -14.97 5.10
N GLN A 19 -18.43 -13.77 4.56
CA GLN A 19 -17.41 -13.00 3.87
C GLN A 19 -16.96 -11.84 4.74
N LEU A 20 -15.70 -11.87 5.14
CA LEU A 20 -15.07 -10.81 5.93
C LEU A 20 -14.18 -9.97 5.01
N PHE A 21 -14.38 -8.64 5.02
CA PHE A 21 -13.49 -7.69 4.36
C PHE A 21 -12.54 -7.12 5.39
N VAL A 22 -11.24 -7.25 5.13
CA VAL A 22 -10.19 -6.89 6.07
C VAL A 22 -9.29 -5.84 5.43
N GLU A 23 -9.12 -4.70 6.09
CA GLU A 23 -8.10 -3.72 5.74
C GLU A 23 -6.89 -3.84 6.69
N PRO A 24 -5.65 -3.67 6.19
CA PRO A 24 -4.49 -3.64 7.08
C PRO A 24 -4.59 -2.59 8.18
N SER A 25 -5.25 -1.46 7.92
CA SER A 25 -5.51 -0.41 8.93
C SER A 25 -6.29 -0.92 10.14
N ASP A 26 -7.13 -1.93 9.96
CA ASP A 26 -7.90 -2.53 11.05
C ASP A 26 -6.97 -3.19 12.07
N ALA A 27 -5.80 -3.66 11.63
CA ALA A 27 -4.74 -4.22 12.47
C ALA A 27 -3.61 -3.22 12.76
N GLY A 28 -3.87 -1.91 12.71
CA GLY A 28 -2.87 -0.87 12.97
C GLY A 28 -1.84 -0.65 11.84
N HIS A 29 -1.98 -1.37 10.73
CA HIS A 29 -1.10 -1.27 9.57
C HIS A 29 -1.54 -0.16 8.59
N GLY A 30 -1.74 1.06 9.12
CA GLY A 30 -2.31 2.21 8.40
C GLY A 30 -1.49 2.68 7.20
N GLY A 31 -0.16 2.53 7.24
CA GLY A 31 0.75 2.92 6.16
C GLY A 31 0.68 2.07 4.88
N ILE A 32 -0.09 0.97 4.85
CA ILE A 32 -0.23 0.12 3.66
C ILE A 32 -1.70 -0.04 3.23
N GLY A 33 -1.92 -0.28 1.94
CA GLY A 33 -3.26 -0.28 1.33
C GLY A 33 -3.59 -1.55 0.59
N ARG A 34 -3.77 -2.68 1.29
CA ARG A 34 -4.02 -3.97 0.62
C ARG A 34 -5.22 -4.73 1.20
N LYS A 35 -6.43 -4.32 0.80
CA LYS A 35 -7.68 -4.97 1.24
C LYS A 35 -7.65 -6.48 0.93
N ARG A 36 -8.12 -7.27 1.90
CA ARG A 36 -8.28 -8.72 1.81
C ARG A 36 -9.75 -9.07 1.96
N THR A 37 -10.10 -10.21 1.40
CA THR A 37 -11.40 -10.84 1.67
C THR A 37 -11.13 -12.25 2.12
N TYR A 38 -11.61 -12.59 3.32
CA TYR A 38 -11.63 -13.95 3.83
C TYR A 38 -13.04 -14.49 3.67
N VAL A 39 -13.15 -15.74 3.25
CA VAL A 39 -14.42 -16.43 3.07
C VAL A 39 -14.36 -17.64 3.97
N PHE A 40 -15.19 -17.63 5.00
CA PHE A 40 -15.37 -18.77 5.91
C PHE A 40 -16.54 -19.60 5.42
N CYS A 41 -16.33 -20.92 5.35
CA CYS A 41 -17.31 -21.89 4.89
C CYS A 41 -17.61 -22.85 6.05
N LEU A 42 -18.83 -22.82 6.55
CA LEU A 42 -19.29 -23.69 7.63
C LEU A 42 -20.24 -24.75 7.07
N HIS A 43 -19.88 -26.03 7.15
CA HIS A 43 -20.74 -27.12 6.70
C HIS A 43 -21.98 -27.23 7.58
N ARG A 44 -23.20 -27.25 7.02
CA ARG A 44 -24.46 -27.24 7.78
C ARG A 44 -24.66 -28.45 8.67
N ALA A 45 -24.23 -29.63 8.22
CA ALA A 45 -24.45 -30.87 8.98
C ALA A 45 -23.49 -31.05 10.18
N ASN A 46 -22.26 -30.53 10.07
CA ASN A 46 -21.16 -30.86 10.99
C ASN A 46 -20.61 -29.62 11.72
N GLY A 47 -20.94 -28.43 11.24
CA GLY A 47 -20.43 -27.17 11.76
C GLY A 47 -21.30 -26.62 12.87
N VAL A 48 -20.66 -26.15 13.94
CA VAL A 48 -21.32 -25.42 15.04
C VAL A 48 -20.84 -23.98 14.99
N TYR A 49 -21.77 -23.04 14.94
CA TYR A 49 -21.47 -21.61 14.99
C TYR A 49 -21.27 -21.18 16.46
N LEU A 50 -20.03 -21.07 16.90
CA LEU A 50 -19.69 -20.75 18.29
C LEU A 50 -19.67 -19.24 18.55
N HIS A 51 -19.15 -18.46 17.60
CA HIS A 51 -18.97 -17.02 17.72
C HIS A 51 -19.30 -16.32 16.41
N ASP A 52 -19.78 -15.08 16.52
CA ASP A 52 -19.93 -14.23 15.34
C ASP A 52 -18.57 -13.78 14.82
N VAL A 53 -18.30 -14.06 13.54
CA VAL A 53 -17.01 -13.76 12.92
C VAL A 53 -16.77 -12.26 12.82
N PHE A 54 -17.83 -11.45 12.66
CA PHE A 54 -17.71 -10.00 12.57
C PHE A 54 -17.44 -9.40 13.94
N ASP A 55 -18.14 -9.86 14.98
CA ASP A 55 -17.92 -9.40 16.36
C ASP A 55 -16.51 -9.78 16.84
N MET A 56 -16.10 -11.03 16.65
CA MET A 56 -14.76 -11.50 16.99
C MET A 56 -13.67 -10.69 16.26
N TYR A 57 -13.88 -10.38 14.98
CA TYR A 57 -12.94 -9.55 14.23
C TYR A 57 -12.88 -8.12 14.80
N ALA A 58 -14.02 -7.51 15.12
CA ALA A 58 -14.08 -6.18 15.70
C ALA A 58 -13.35 -6.12 17.06
N GLU A 59 -13.55 -7.10 17.94
CA GLU A 59 -12.87 -7.18 19.24
C GLU A 59 -11.35 -7.32 19.07
N ILE A 60 -10.90 -8.25 18.21
CA ILE A 60 -9.46 -8.47 17.98
C ILE A 60 -8.80 -7.23 17.38
N THR A 61 -9.44 -6.60 16.39
CA THR A 61 -8.89 -5.38 15.75
C THR A 61 -8.80 -4.22 16.72
N GLN A 62 -9.80 -4.06 17.61
CA GLN A 62 -9.76 -3.07 18.67
C GLN A 62 -8.55 -3.27 19.60
N GLU A 63 -8.22 -4.50 19.99
CA GLU A 63 -7.04 -4.76 20.82
C GLU A 63 -5.73 -4.53 20.08
N ILE A 64 -5.62 -4.97 18.82
CA ILE A 64 -4.40 -4.78 18.01
C ILE A 64 -4.11 -3.28 17.79
N GLN A 65 -5.13 -2.47 17.52
CA GLN A 65 -4.96 -1.03 17.29
C GLN A 65 -4.41 -0.28 18.50
N LYS A 66 -4.54 -0.83 19.72
CA LYS A 66 -3.95 -0.22 20.92
C LYS A 66 -2.43 -0.28 20.93
N VAL A 67 -1.84 -1.27 20.26
CA VAL A 67 -0.39 -1.53 20.29
C VAL A 67 0.30 -1.30 18.95
N VAL A 68 -0.45 -1.30 17.85
CA VAL A 68 0.09 -1.09 16.50
C VAL A 68 -0.49 0.18 15.89
N SER A 69 0.39 1.10 15.49
CA SER A 69 0.02 2.26 14.66
C SER A 69 1.18 2.63 13.76
N THR A 70 1.12 2.14 12.51
CA THR A 70 2.18 2.37 11.52
C THR A 70 1.75 3.38 10.47
N LYS A 71 2.71 4.17 10.02
CA LYS A 71 2.66 5.16 8.94
C LYS A 71 3.52 4.70 7.77
N PRO A 72 3.41 5.32 6.58
CA PRO A 72 4.24 4.98 5.42
C PRO A 72 5.74 4.89 5.72
N GLY A 73 6.31 5.84 6.47
CA GLY A 73 7.73 5.84 6.82
C GLY A 73 8.17 4.60 7.60
N ASN A 74 7.28 3.98 8.39
CA ASN A 74 7.62 2.79 9.18
C ASN A 74 7.92 1.54 8.34
N TYR A 75 7.56 1.52 7.06
CA TYR A 75 7.87 0.40 6.16
C TYR A 75 9.12 0.65 5.31
N MET A 76 9.72 1.84 5.38
CA MET A 76 10.95 2.17 4.67
C MET A 76 12.15 1.77 5.52
N VAL A 77 12.41 0.48 5.57
CA VAL A 77 13.49 -0.14 6.38
C VAL A 77 14.72 -0.42 5.51
N ALA A 78 15.42 0.63 5.09
CA ALA A 78 16.69 0.51 4.39
C ALA A 78 17.83 1.07 5.25
N THR A 79 18.94 0.32 5.36
CA THR A 79 20.16 0.85 5.99
C THR A 79 20.88 1.79 5.01
N ALA A 80 21.83 2.58 5.51
CA ALA A 80 22.62 3.45 4.66
C ALA A 80 23.37 2.67 3.56
N GLU A 81 23.84 1.46 3.87
CA GLU A 81 24.52 0.57 2.92
C GLU A 81 23.57 0.08 1.83
N HIS A 82 22.35 -0.32 2.17
CA HIS A 82 21.34 -0.72 1.18
C HIS A 82 21.00 0.45 0.24
N ILE A 83 20.80 1.65 0.80
CA ILE A 83 20.54 2.85 0.01
C ILE A 83 21.72 3.16 -0.93
N ALA A 84 22.96 3.06 -0.44
CA ALA A 84 24.16 3.31 -1.23
C ALA A 84 24.32 2.30 -2.39
N LEU A 85 24.05 1.01 -2.15
CA LEU A 85 24.12 -0.02 -3.17
C LEU A 85 23.06 0.18 -4.26
N ASP A 86 21.81 0.47 -3.88
CA ASP A 86 20.73 0.75 -4.84
C ASP A 86 20.99 2.03 -5.65
N ALA A 87 21.49 3.07 -4.99
CA ALA A 87 21.90 4.33 -5.63
C ALA A 87 23.03 4.11 -6.64
N LEU A 88 24.05 3.32 -6.28
CA LEU A 88 25.16 2.97 -7.16
C LEU A 88 24.67 2.16 -8.37
N ALA A 89 23.83 1.14 -8.16
CA ALA A 89 23.26 0.34 -9.25
C ALA A 89 22.47 1.22 -10.23
N THR A 90 21.69 2.18 -9.69
CA THR A 90 20.93 3.15 -10.49
C THR A 90 21.86 4.08 -11.27
N ALA A 91 22.91 4.61 -10.64
CA ALA A 91 23.89 5.47 -11.29
C ALA A 91 24.62 4.76 -12.45
N VAL A 92 25.04 3.50 -12.24
CA VAL A 92 25.64 2.64 -13.27
C VAL A 92 24.67 2.44 -14.44
N SER A 93 23.42 2.06 -14.15
CA SER A 93 22.40 1.87 -15.20
C SER A 93 22.14 3.15 -16.00
N ARG A 94 22.29 4.33 -15.38
CA ARG A 94 22.06 5.64 -16.01
C ARG A 94 23.32 6.26 -16.60
N LYS A 95 24.48 5.62 -16.45
CA LYS A 95 25.79 6.10 -16.91
C LYS A 95 26.15 7.48 -16.33
N ILE A 96 25.80 7.72 -15.06
CA ILE A 96 26.15 8.95 -14.33
C ILE A 96 27.09 8.62 -13.16
N PRO A 97 27.96 9.55 -12.73
CA PRO A 97 28.81 9.34 -11.57
C PRO A 97 27.98 9.19 -10.30
N TYR A 98 28.23 8.13 -9.53
CA TYR A 98 27.67 7.98 -8.18
C TYR A 98 28.34 8.96 -7.21
N GLN A 99 27.55 9.74 -6.49
CA GLN A 99 28.02 10.70 -5.48
C GLN A 99 27.88 10.09 -4.08
N HIS A 100 28.99 9.60 -3.53
CA HIS A 100 29.00 8.97 -2.21
C HIS A 100 28.66 9.97 -1.08
N GLY A 101 27.89 9.53 -0.09
CA GLY A 101 27.55 10.32 1.10
C GLY A 101 26.48 11.41 0.89
N GLN A 102 25.93 11.57 -0.31
CA GLN A 102 24.80 12.48 -0.52
C GLN A 102 23.48 11.86 -0.03
N SER A 103 22.75 12.63 0.80
CA SER A 103 21.41 12.26 1.27
C SER A 103 20.33 12.51 0.21
N ASP A 104 20.51 13.55 -0.62
CA ASP A 104 19.61 13.83 -1.73
C ASP A 104 20.05 13.03 -2.96
N LEU A 105 19.23 12.07 -3.35
CA LEU A 105 19.44 11.22 -4.51
C LEU A 105 18.70 11.72 -5.75
N SER A 106 18.17 12.95 -5.74
CA SER A 106 17.44 13.54 -6.87
C SER A 106 18.26 13.62 -8.16
N TYR A 107 19.59 13.70 -8.06
CA TYR A 107 20.51 13.67 -9.22
C TYR A 107 20.47 12.32 -9.98
N LEU A 108 19.96 11.26 -9.35
CA LEU A 108 19.77 9.98 -10.00
C LEU A 108 18.54 9.96 -10.89
N LEU A 109 17.61 10.91 -10.76
CA LEU A 109 16.35 10.95 -11.51
C LEU A 109 16.58 11.37 -12.97
N ASN A 110 15.75 10.85 -13.87
CA ASN A 110 15.76 11.24 -15.29
C ASN A 110 14.80 12.41 -15.48
N GLU A 111 14.84 13.04 -16.65
CA GLU A 111 14.03 14.23 -16.93
C GLU A 111 12.52 14.01 -16.70
N ARG A 112 12.01 12.82 -17.05
CA ARG A 112 10.61 12.45 -16.84
C ARG A 112 10.28 12.37 -15.35
N GLU A 113 11.10 11.68 -14.57
CA GLU A 113 10.93 11.52 -13.12
C GLU A 113 11.06 12.86 -12.38
N VAL A 114 12.01 13.71 -12.77
CA VAL A 114 12.16 15.08 -12.23
C VAL A 114 10.90 15.90 -12.51
N THR A 115 10.37 15.82 -13.74
CA THR A 115 9.12 16.52 -14.11
C THR A 115 7.95 16.02 -13.28
N ASN A 116 7.79 14.70 -13.15
CA ASN A 116 6.74 14.09 -12.33
C ASN A 116 6.85 14.51 -10.86
N MET A 117 8.05 14.47 -10.28
CA MET A 117 8.29 14.90 -8.90
C MET A 117 7.84 16.35 -8.68
N ARG A 118 8.20 17.27 -9.58
CA ARG A 118 7.76 18.68 -9.51
C ARG A 118 6.25 18.83 -9.59
N LEU A 119 5.58 18.05 -10.44
CA LEU A 119 4.11 18.07 -10.56
C LEU A 119 3.44 17.56 -9.27
N PHE A 120 4.00 16.52 -8.65
CA PHE A 120 3.55 16.04 -7.34
C PHE A 120 3.78 17.09 -6.25
N ASP A 121 4.94 17.74 -6.20
CA ASP A 121 5.24 18.80 -5.24
C ASP A 121 4.23 19.96 -5.35
N GLN A 122 3.96 20.42 -6.58
CA GLN A 122 3.01 21.50 -6.85
C GLN A 122 1.60 21.15 -6.40
N GLU A 123 1.14 19.93 -6.69
CA GLU A 123 -0.19 19.46 -6.27
C GLU A 123 -0.27 19.31 -4.75
N TYR A 124 0.79 18.85 -4.10
CA TYR A 124 0.86 18.77 -2.63
C TYR A 124 0.72 20.15 -2.01
N ILE A 125 1.51 21.13 -2.48
CA ILE A 125 1.47 22.51 -2.01
C ILE A 125 0.08 23.10 -2.23
N LYS A 126 -0.51 22.92 -3.42
CA LYS A 126 -1.86 23.39 -3.74
C LYS A 126 -2.91 22.81 -2.78
N ARG A 127 -2.77 21.55 -2.39
CA ARG A 127 -3.76 20.85 -1.56
C ARG A 127 -3.62 21.13 -0.07
N TYR A 128 -2.40 21.21 0.44
CA TYR A 128 -2.12 21.27 1.88
C TYR A 128 -1.50 22.59 2.34
N ASN A 129 -1.16 23.49 1.41
CA ASN A 129 -0.46 24.75 1.67
C ASN A 129 0.82 24.56 2.52
N ARG A 130 1.54 23.46 2.27
CA ARG A 130 2.77 23.05 2.98
C ARG A 130 3.80 22.54 1.97
N LEU A 131 5.08 22.76 2.24
CA LEU A 131 6.16 22.22 1.40
C LEU A 131 6.32 20.69 1.63
N PRO A 132 6.47 19.90 0.56
CA PRO A 132 6.66 18.44 0.61
C PRO A 132 7.76 17.97 1.56
N ARG A 133 8.89 18.68 1.59
CA ARG A 133 10.07 18.36 2.43
C ARG A 133 9.81 18.30 3.93
N TYR A 134 8.65 18.79 4.39
CA TYR A 134 8.28 18.77 5.79
C TYR A 134 7.39 17.58 6.16
N ASP A 135 7.06 16.70 5.22
CA ASP A 135 6.22 15.53 5.45
C ASP A 135 7.04 14.25 5.23
N ASP A 136 7.53 13.67 6.32
CA ASP A 136 8.37 12.46 6.30
C ASP A 136 7.60 11.21 5.80
N ASP A 137 6.26 11.27 5.78
CA ASP A 137 5.39 10.19 5.30
C ASP A 137 4.92 10.41 3.85
N LEU A 138 5.53 11.39 3.15
CA LEU A 138 5.22 11.72 1.76
C LEU A 138 6.04 10.88 0.77
N PHE A 139 5.35 10.03 0.01
CA PHE A 139 5.96 9.12 -0.96
C PHE A 139 5.28 9.24 -2.31
N TYR A 140 6.08 9.35 -3.37
CA TYR A 140 5.63 9.37 -4.76
C TYR A 140 6.02 8.06 -5.46
N PHE A 141 5.15 7.55 -6.31
CA PHE A 141 5.56 6.55 -7.29
C PHE A 141 5.92 7.24 -8.61
N LEU A 142 7.21 7.47 -8.83
CA LEU A 142 7.70 8.21 -10.00
C LEU A 142 7.56 7.46 -11.34
N GLY A 143 7.18 6.17 -11.29
CA GLY A 143 6.84 5.37 -12.46
C GLY A 143 5.49 5.72 -13.11
N ASP A 144 4.61 6.41 -12.39
CA ASP A 144 3.30 6.83 -12.89
C ASP A 144 3.40 7.95 -13.93
N ASN A 145 2.33 8.13 -14.71
CA ASN A 145 2.12 9.36 -15.48
C ASN A 145 1.17 10.27 -14.70
N PHE A 146 1.68 11.40 -14.19
CA PHE A 146 0.93 12.32 -13.34
C PHE A 146 -0.43 12.76 -13.91
N GLN A 147 -0.56 12.85 -15.24
CA GLN A 147 -1.80 13.26 -15.91
C GLN A 147 -2.89 12.18 -15.86
N TYR A 148 -2.52 10.91 -15.83
CA TYR A 148 -3.46 9.78 -15.88
C TYR A 148 -3.59 9.04 -14.55
N THR A 149 -2.49 8.92 -13.82
CA THR A 149 -2.36 8.10 -12.61
C THR A 149 -1.54 8.85 -11.56
N LYS A 150 -2.11 9.04 -10.36
CA LYS A 150 -1.45 9.70 -9.23
C LYS A 150 -1.35 8.73 -8.05
N SER A 151 -0.33 7.88 -8.04
CA SER A 151 -0.05 6.95 -6.93
C SER A 151 0.95 7.57 -5.95
N TRP A 152 0.43 8.16 -4.88
CA TRP A 152 1.22 8.89 -3.89
C TRP A 152 0.57 8.89 -2.51
N SER A 153 1.37 8.94 -1.44
CA SER A 153 0.89 8.79 -0.06
C SER A 153 -0.07 9.90 0.36
N ALA A 154 0.12 11.13 -0.12
CA ALA A 154 -0.67 12.33 0.23
C ALA A 154 -2.18 12.11 0.29
N VAL A 155 -2.76 11.38 -0.67
CA VAL A 155 -4.23 11.19 -0.76
C VAL A 155 -4.76 10.24 0.31
N SER A 156 -4.02 9.19 0.67
CA SER A 156 -4.58 8.11 1.51
C SER A 156 -3.74 7.73 2.72
N GLY A 157 -2.60 8.38 2.95
CA GLY A 157 -1.67 8.03 4.02
C GLY A 157 -1.04 6.63 3.88
N LYS A 158 -1.06 6.05 2.67
CA LYS A 158 -0.62 4.68 2.38
C LYS A 158 0.51 4.65 1.35
N ILE A 159 1.45 3.72 1.43
CA ILE A 159 2.54 3.58 0.44
C ILE A 159 1.96 3.23 -0.94
N PRO A 160 2.38 3.94 -2.01
CA PRO A 160 1.85 3.73 -3.36
C PRO A 160 1.96 2.28 -3.88
N THR A 161 3.10 1.62 -3.70
CA THR A 161 3.38 0.27 -4.23
C THR A 161 2.48 -0.81 -3.64
N TYR A 162 1.92 -0.58 -2.46
CA TYR A 162 1.03 -1.53 -1.80
C TYR A 162 -0.45 -1.36 -2.16
N ARG A 163 -0.81 -0.42 -3.03
CA ARG A 163 -2.22 -0.04 -3.28
C ARG A 163 -3.00 -0.94 -4.23
N ARG A 164 -2.35 -1.72 -5.11
CA ARG A 164 -2.91 -2.89 -5.84
C ARG A 164 -2.02 -3.37 -7.00
N ASN A 165 -2.07 -4.67 -7.28
CA ASN A 165 -1.84 -5.30 -8.60
C ASN A 165 -2.89 -4.89 -9.64
N ASN A 166 -3.33 -3.63 -9.65
CA ASN A 166 -4.24 -3.12 -10.67
C ASN A 166 -3.37 -2.52 -11.76
N ASN A 167 -2.64 -3.38 -12.47
CA ASN A 167 -2.34 -3.05 -13.84
C ASN A 167 -3.62 -3.40 -14.63
N PRO A 168 -4.44 -2.43 -15.06
CA PRO A 168 -5.53 -2.73 -15.99
C PRO A 168 -5.01 -3.32 -17.31
N TYR A 169 -3.69 -3.24 -17.57
CA TYR A 169 -2.99 -3.85 -18.69
C TYR A 169 -2.31 -5.19 -18.37
N SER A 170 -2.51 -5.80 -17.20
CA SER A 170 -2.19 -7.24 -17.01
C SER A 170 -3.34 -8.12 -17.48
N LYS A 171 -3.83 -7.84 -18.68
CA LYS A 171 -4.69 -8.76 -19.45
C LYS A 171 -3.81 -9.51 -20.43
#